data_AF-A0A9R1QQQ3-F1
#
_entry.id   AF-A0A9R1QQQ3-F1
#
_cell.length_a   1.000
_cell.length_b   1.000
_cell.length_c   1.000
_cell.angle_alpha   90.00
_cell.angle_beta   90.00
_cell.angle_gamma   90.00
#
_symmetry.space_group_name_H-M   'P 1'
#
loop_
_entity.id
_entity.type
_entity.pdbx_description
1 polymer ?
#
loop_
_entity_poly.entity_id
_entity_poly.type
_entity_poly.pdbx_seq_one_letter_code
_entity_poly.pdbx_strand_id
1 'polypeptide(L)'
;MAQLLWLALGVLLLASSVADAATANYTFTVQSMKINQLCNSTDIIAVNGQLPGPTIDVFEGDEVVVDVINASPYNLTIHWHGILQKLTPWADGPSMVTQCPIQPNGSYTYRFNVTGHEGTLWWHAHSSFLRATVYGPLIIRPRNGTAYPFPAPDQEVPVVLGEWWSQNVVDVEKDAVMAGQLPSHSDAFTVNGLTGQLYQCASM
;
A
#
# COMPACT_ATOMS: atom_id res chain seq x y z
N MET A 1 34.40 -37.80 29.41
CA MET A 1 33.72 -36.59 29.94
C MET A 1 33.83 -35.39 28.99
N ALA A 2 34.97 -35.17 28.32
CA ALA A 2 35.12 -34.07 27.35
C ALA A 2 34.28 -34.21 26.06
N GLN A 3 34.12 -35.42 25.50
CA GLN A 3 33.36 -35.63 24.24
C GLN A 3 31.86 -35.28 24.33
N LEU A 4 31.25 -35.46 25.50
CA LEU A 4 29.85 -35.07 25.74
C LEU A 4 29.67 -33.53 25.80
N LEU A 5 30.70 -32.80 26.24
CA LEU A 5 30.68 -31.33 26.25
C LEU A 5 30.74 -30.75 24.83
N TRP A 6 31.50 -31.36 23.91
CA TRP A 6 31.61 -30.90 22.52
C TRP A 6 30.32 -31.16 21.71
N LEU A 7 29.63 -32.27 21.97
CA LEU A 7 28.31 -32.56 21.39
C LEU A 7 27.23 -31.61 21.91
N ALA A 8 27.25 -31.27 23.21
CA ALA A 8 26.33 -30.30 23.78
C ALA A 8 26.57 -28.87 23.26
N LEU A 9 27.84 -28.47 23.06
CA LEU A 9 28.17 -27.19 22.43
C LEU A 9 27.74 -27.13 20.96
N GLY A 10 27.89 -28.24 20.22
CA GLY A 10 27.46 -28.34 18.81
C GLY A 10 25.94 -28.24 18.62
N VAL A 11 25.15 -28.78 19.56
CA VAL A 11 23.67 -28.65 19.55
C VAL A 11 23.23 -27.25 19.99
N LEU A 12 23.91 -26.61 20.94
CA LEU A 12 23.62 -25.22 21.31
C LEU A 12 24.00 -24.22 20.20
N LEU A 13 25.03 -24.50 19.40
CA LEU A 13 25.42 -23.65 18.26
C LEU A 13 24.44 -23.73 17.08
N LEU A 14 23.71 -24.84 16.93
CA LEU A 14 22.63 -24.98 15.92
C LEU A 14 21.32 -24.32 16.32
N ALA A 15 21.16 -23.92 17.59
CA ALA A 15 20.01 -23.14 18.07
C ALA A 15 20.21 -21.62 17.87
N SER A 16 21.33 -21.20 17.29
CA SER A 16 21.63 -19.79 17.01
C SER A 16 20.85 -19.31 15.78
N SER A 17 19.80 -18.53 16.03
CA SER A 17 19.18 -17.59 15.09
C SER A 17 18.66 -18.16 13.77
N VAL A 18 17.54 -18.89 13.81
CA VAL A 18 16.51 -18.62 12.81
C VAL A 18 15.85 -17.31 13.21
N ALA A 19 16.20 -16.22 12.53
CA ALA A 19 15.39 -15.02 12.58
C ALA A 19 14.02 -15.39 12.00
N ASP A 20 13.03 -15.53 12.88
CA ASP A 20 11.67 -15.88 12.49
C ASP A 20 11.10 -14.71 11.67
N ALA A 21 10.65 -14.99 10.45
CA ALA A 21 9.96 -14.00 9.63
C ALA A 21 8.61 -13.71 10.28
N ALA A 22 8.33 -12.45 10.61
CA ALA A 22 7.08 -12.11 11.26
C ALA A 22 5.94 -12.11 10.23
N THR A 23 4.74 -12.47 10.67
CA THR A 23 3.52 -12.22 9.90
C THR A 23 2.92 -10.87 10.30
N ALA A 24 2.98 -9.89 9.41
CA ALA A 24 2.36 -8.58 9.58
C ALA A 24 0.92 -8.61 9.03
N ASN A 25 -0.07 -8.42 9.91
CA ASN A 25 -1.48 -8.46 9.55
C ASN A 25 -2.09 -7.05 9.52
N TYR A 26 -2.80 -6.75 8.44
CA TYR A 26 -3.48 -5.48 8.22
C TYR A 26 -4.93 -5.73 7.80
N THR A 27 -5.82 -4.79 8.15
CA THR A 27 -7.19 -4.77 7.63
C THR A 27 -7.42 -3.46 6.91
N PHE A 28 -7.82 -3.55 5.64
CA PHE A 28 -8.11 -2.42 4.77
C PHE A 28 -9.61 -2.38 4.51
N THR A 29 -10.32 -1.50 5.20
CA THR A 29 -11.72 -1.17 4.88
C THR A 29 -11.75 -0.05 3.85
N VAL A 30 -12.11 -0.40 2.61
CA VAL A 30 -12.19 0.54 1.50
C VAL A 30 -13.60 1.08 1.41
N GLN A 31 -13.79 2.39 1.63
CA GLN A 31 -15.12 2.99 1.77
C GLN A 31 -15.13 4.46 1.34
N SER A 32 -16.33 5.02 1.21
CA SER A 32 -16.49 6.46 0.98
C SER A 32 -16.03 7.27 2.20
N MET A 33 -15.27 8.33 1.94
CA MET A 33 -14.80 9.29 2.93
C MET A 33 -15.08 10.70 2.40
N LYS A 34 -15.73 11.53 3.21
CA LYS A 34 -15.93 12.94 2.90
C LYS A 34 -14.63 13.70 3.17
N ILE A 35 -14.20 14.51 2.22
CA ILE A 35 -13.01 15.37 2.35
C ILE A 35 -13.33 16.77 1.82
N ASN A 36 -12.71 17.77 2.43
CA ASN A 36 -12.84 19.16 2.00
C ASN A 36 -11.52 19.61 1.36
N GLN A 37 -11.54 19.87 0.06
CA GLN A 37 -10.39 20.35 -0.71
C GLN A 37 -10.86 21.41 -1.71
N LEU A 38 -10.07 22.45 -1.94
CA LEU A 38 -10.34 23.48 -2.96
C LEU A 38 -11.75 24.11 -2.83
N CYS A 39 -12.14 24.43 -1.60
CA CYS A 39 -13.45 24.97 -1.22
C CYS A 39 -14.65 24.01 -1.44
N ASN A 40 -14.41 22.76 -1.87
CA ASN A 40 -15.46 21.80 -2.17
C ASN A 40 -15.44 20.63 -1.18
N SER A 41 -16.62 20.14 -0.84
CA SER A 41 -16.79 18.92 -0.04
C SER A 41 -17.17 17.78 -0.97
N THR A 42 -16.27 16.81 -1.14
CA THR A 42 -16.46 15.68 -2.04
C THR A 42 -16.34 14.37 -1.29
N ASP A 43 -17.04 13.35 -1.77
CA ASP A 43 -16.88 11.99 -1.27
C ASP A 43 -15.88 11.26 -2.17
N ILE A 44 -14.81 10.76 -1.58
CA ILE A 44 -13.78 9.96 -2.26
C ILE A 44 -13.78 8.53 -1.73
N ILE A 45 -13.13 7.62 -2.43
CA ILE A 45 -12.86 6.27 -1.90
C ILE A 45 -11.50 6.27 -1.21
N ALA A 46 -11.47 5.82 0.03
CA ALA A 46 -10.28 5.82 0.87
C ALA A 46 -10.17 4.50 1.66
N VAL A 47 -8.95 4.18 2.10
CA VAL A 47 -8.70 3.05 2.98
C VAL A 47 -8.69 3.54 4.42
N ASN A 48 -9.51 2.93 5.28
CA ASN A 48 -9.59 3.23 6.71
C ASN A 48 -9.82 4.72 7.02
N GLY A 49 -10.51 5.43 6.14
CA GLY A 49 -10.79 6.86 6.30
C GLY A 49 -9.55 7.76 6.24
N GLN A 50 -8.53 7.36 5.47
CA GLN A 50 -7.27 8.10 5.33
C GLN A 50 -6.93 8.36 3.86
N LEU A 51 -6.40 9.56 3.59
CA LEU A 51 -5.79 9.93 2.32
C LEU A 51 -4.47 10.68 2.60
N PRO A 52 -3.30 10.16 2.20
CA PRO A 52 -3.06 8.80 1.70
C PRO A 52 -3.53 7.75 2.70
N GLY A 53 -3.76 6.53 2.23
CA GLY A 53 -4.10 5.41 3.09
C GLY A 53 -2.96 5.02 4.04
N PRO A 54 -3.22 4.05 4.96
CA PRO A 54 -2.26 3.65 5.98
C PRO A 54 -0.95 3.12 5.37
N THR A 55 0.17 3.48 6.00
CA THR A 55 1.48 2.90 5.69
C THR A 55 1.52 1.44 6.12
N ILE A 56 1.99 0.57 5.22
CA ILE A 56 2.50 -0.76 5.59
C ILE A 56 3.97 -0.58 5.94
N ASP A 57 4.36 -0.95 7.16
CA ASP A 57 5.74 -0.85 7.66
C ASP A 57 6.16 -2.23 8.18
N VAL A 58 7.07 -2.88 7.47
CA VAL A 58 7.47 -4.27 7.71
C VAL A 58 8.99 -4.43 7.56
N PHE A 59 9.54 -5.56 7.97
CA PHE A 59 10.95 -5.87 7.83
C PHE A 59 11.17 -6.81 6.63
N GLU A 60 12.34 -6.73 6.00
CA GLU A 60 12.71 -7.66 4.93
C GLU A 60 12.62 -9.11 5.44
N GLY A 61 11.92 -9.94 4.66
CA GLY A 61 11.66 -11.33 4.98
C GLY A 61 10.27 -11.61 5.58
N ASP A 62 9.56 -10.59 6.06
CA ASP A 62 8.22 -10.75 6.65
C ASP A 62 7.19 -11.31 5.64
N GLU A 63 6.17 -11.98 6.17
CA GLU A 63 4.94 -12.27 5.44
C GLU A 63 3.92 -11.15 5.71
N VAL A 64 3.38 -10.57 4.65
CA VAL A 64 2.34 -9.54 4.72
C VAL A 64 1.00 -10.16 4.40
N VAL A 65 0.04 -9.93 5.29
CA VAL A 65 -1.35 -10.36 5.15
C VAL A 65 -2.24 -9.13 5.22
N VAL A 66 -3.02 -8.88 4.17
CA VAL A 66 -3.96 -7.76 4.15
C VAL A 66 -5.35 -8.24 3.81
N ASP A 67 -6.25 -8.13 4.79
CA ASP A 67 -7.67 -8.37 4.61
C ASP A 67 -8.33 -7.12 4.04
N VAL A 68 -8.62 -7.12 2.75
CA VAL A 68 -9.28 -6.02 2.06
C VAL A 68 -10.79 -6.25 2.08
N ILE A 69 -11.53 -5.34 2.71
CA ILE A 69 -12.98 -5.32 2.79
C ILE A 69 -13.47 -4.18 1.89
N ASN A 70 -14.22 -4.51 0.84
CA ASN A 70 -14.76 -3.51 -0.08
C ASN A 70 -16.15 -3.07 0.39
N ALA A 71 -16.21 -1.96 1.12
CA ALA A 71 -17.44 -1.25 1.48
C ALA A 71 -17.70 -0.04 0.56
N SER A 72 -17.00 0.04 -0.58
CA SER A 72 -17.20 1.06 -1.61
C SER A 72 -18.25 0.62 -2.65
N PRO A 73 -18.80 1.55 -3.44
CA PRO A 73 -19.75 1.19 -4.50
C PRO A 73 -19.08 0.64 -5.77
N TYR A 74 -17.75 0.51 -5.80
CA TYR A 74 -16.99 0.13 -7.00
C TYR A 74 -16.36 -1.26 -6.87
N ASN A 75 -16.23 -1.94 -8.00
CA ASN A 75 -15.36 -3.11 -8.13
C ASN A 75 -13.91 -2.66 -7.99
N LEU A 76 -13.14 -3.28 -7.08
CA LEU A 76 -11.76 -2.89 -6.87
C LEU A 76 -10.80 -4.05 -6.59
N THR A 77 -9.51 -3.77 -6.79
CA THR A 77 -8.39 -4.61 -6.36
C THR A 77 -7.27 -3.73 -5.83
N ILE A 78 -6.37 -4.28 -5.00
CA ILE A 78 -5.18 -3.59 -4.50
C ILE A 78 -3.94 -4.27 -5.07
N HIS A 79 -2.99 -3.47 -5.55
CA HIS A 79 -1.68 -3.90 -6.01
C HIS A 79 -0.57 -3.38 -5.11
N TRP A 80 0.44 -4.22 -4.90
CA TRP A 80 1.61 -3.99 -4.04
C TRP A 80 2.79 -3.61 -4.94
N HIS A 81 2.84 -2.34 -5.34
CA HIS A 81 3.75 -1.88 -6.39
C HIS A 81 5.22 -2.09 -6.03
N GLY A 82 5.90 -2.87 -6.87
CA GLY A 82 7.32 -3.22 -6.69
C GLY A 82 7.57 -4.50 -5.89
N ILE A 83 6.54 -5.12 -5.31
CA ILE A 83 6.65 -6.47 -4.75
C ILE A 83 6.70 -7.48 -5.90
N LEU A 84 7.71 -8.33 -5.92
CA LEU A 84 7.94 -9.31 -7.00
C LEU A 84 6.90 -10.45 -7.07
N GLN A 85 6.08 -10.62 -6.03
CA GLN A 85 5.04 -11.66 -5.95
C GLN A 85 5.53 -13.07 -6.32
N LYS A 86 6.73 -13.43 -5.84
CA LYS A 86 7.33 -14.73 -6.11
C LYS A 86 6.45 -15.85 -5.57
N LEU A 87 5.92 -16.67 -6.48
CA LEU A 87 5.01 -17.79 -6.19
C LEU A 87 3.66 -17.36 -5.56
N THR A 88 3.31 -16.06 -5.62
CA THR A 88 2.04 -15.53 -5.12
C THR A 88 1.33 -14.62 -6.14
N PRO A 89 1.31 -14.94 -7.45
CA PRO A 89 0.75 -14.04 -8.46
C PRO A 89 -0.74 -13.73 -8.25
N TRP A 90 -1.49 -14.61 -7.59
CA TRP A 90 -2.89 -14.36 -7.23
C TRP A 90 -3.08 -13.21 -6.22
N ALA A 91 -2.02 -12.84 -5.49
CA ALA A 91 -2.00 -11.71 -4.57
C ALA A 91 -1.43 -10.43 -5.21
N ASP A 92 -1.16 -10.42 -6.52
CA ASP A 92 -0.54 -9.28 -7.18
C ASP A 92 -1.50 -8.08 -7.32
N GLY A 93 -2.77 -8.30 -7.67
CA GLY A 93 -3.77 -7.24 -7.68
C GLY A 93 -4.30 -6.73 -9.03
N PRO A 94 -3.55 -6.68 -10.15
CA PRO A 94 -4.06 -6.15 -11.40
C PRO A 94 -5.39 -6.80 -11.85
N SER A 95 -6.46 -6.00 -11.83
CA SER A 95 -7.82 -6.47 -12.11
C SER A 95 -7.93 -7.03 -13.52
N MET A 96 -8.58 -8.19 -13.66
CA MET A 96 -8.73 -8.95 -14.91
C MET A 96 -7.43 -9.50 -15.52
N VAL A 97 -6.29 -9.38 -14.81
CA VAL A 97 -5.02 -10.02 -15.19
C VAL A 97 -4.69 -11.14 -14.22
N THR A 98 -4.58 -10.84 -12.92
CA THR A 98 -4.23 -11.83 -11.88
C THR A 98 -5.42 -12.24 -11.02
N GLN A 99 -6.47 -11.43 -10.98
CA GLN A 99 -7.71 -11.74 -10.25
C GLN A 99 -8.94 -11.04 -10.84
N CYS A 100 -10.13 -11.57 -10.54
CA CYS A 100 -11.37 -10.82 -10.65
C CYS A 100 -11.44 -9.74 -9.54
N PRO A 101 -12.14 -8.63 -9.78
CA PRO A 101 -12.25 -7.56 -8.79
C PRO A 101 -13.12 -7.98 -7.59
N ILE A 102 -12.73 -7.49 -6.42
CA ILE A 102 -13.51 -7.58 -5.18
C ILE A 102 -14.78 -6.75 -5.39
N GLN A 103 -15.93 -7.41 -5.46
CA GLN A 103 -17.22 -6.72 -5.63
C GLN A 103 -17.57 -5.87 -4.40
N PRO A 104 -18.45 -4.86 -4.52
CA PRO A 104 -19.06 -4.20 -3.37
C PRO A 104 -19.60 -5.22 -2.35
N ASN A 105 -19.34 -4.96 -1.07
CA ASN A 105 -19.62 -5.84 0.08
C ASN A 105 -18.84 -7.16 0.08
N GLY A 106 -17.88 -7.35 -0.83
CA GLY A 106 -16.97 -8.48 -0.85
C GLY A 106 -15.69 -8.23 -0.05
N SER A 107 -14.91 -9.29 0.12
CA SER A 107 -13.58 -9.22 0.75
C SER A 107 -12.59 -10.15 0.07
N TYR A 108 -11.31 -9.84 0.18
CA TYR A 108 -10.23 -10.69 -0.29
C TYR A 108 -8.99 -10.52 0.59
N THR A 109 -8.35 -11.63 0.92
CA THR A 109 -7.11 -11.64 1.70
C THR A 109 -5.92 -11.76 0.78
N TYR A 110 -5.09 -10.73 0.74
CA TYR A 110 -3.79 -10.76 0.09
C TYR A 110 -2.77 -11.35 1.05
N ARG A 111 -1.97 -12.32 0.61
CA ARG A 111 -0.89 -12.92 1.38
C ARG A 111 0.34 -13.12 0.50
N PHE A 112 1.45 -12.50 0.87
CA PHE A 112 2.71 -12.56 0.13
C PHE A 112 3.90 -12.29 1.05
N ASN A 113 5.09 -12.68 0.61
CA ASN A 113 6.33 -12.46 1.36
C ASN A 113 7.17 -11.36 0.71
N VAL A 114 7.82 -10.52 1.52
CA VAL A 114 8.64 -9.39 1.05
C VAL A 114 10.14 -9.71 0.95
N THR A 115 10.52 -10.98 0.97
CA THR A 115 11.92 -11.45 0.89
C THR A 115 12.62 -10.88 -0.35
N GLY A 116 13.81 -10.34 -0.12
CA GLY A 116 14.65 -9.73 -1.16
C GLY A 116 14.24 -8.31 -1.55
N HIS A 117 13.40 -7.64 -0.76
CA HIS A 117 13.06 -6.23 -0.93
C HIS A 117 13.46 -5.45 0.32
N GLU A 118 14.04 -4.27 0.14
CA GLU A 118 14.36 -3.31 1.20
C GLU A 118 14.22 -1.91 0.61
N GLY A 119 13.60 -0.98 1.34
CA GLY A 119 13.42 0.41 0.94
C GLY A 119 11.96 0.85 0.84
N THR A 120 11.70 1.82 -0.03
CA THR A 120 10.39 2.47 -0.18
C THR A 120 9.67 1.95 -1.42
N LEU A 121 8.54 1.32 -1.19
CA LEU A 121 7.54 0.93 -2.18
C LEU A 121 6.20 1.61 -1.83
N TRP A 122 5.13 1.20 -2.50
CA TRP A 122 3.79 1.71 -2.24
C TRP A 122 2.74 0.69 -2.67
N TRP A 123 1.52 0.87 -2.20
CA TRP A 123 0.36 0.10 -2.63
C TRP A 123 -0.68 1.04 -3.23
N HIS A 124 -1.48 0.54 -4.16
CA HIS A 124 -2.55 1.32 -4.77
C HIS A 124 -3.66 0.45 -5.33
N ALA A 125 -4.85 1.01 -5.51
CA ALA A 125 -5.89 0.33 -6.26
C ALA A 125 -5.42 0.05 -7.69
N HIS A 126 -5.72 -1.14 -8.24
CA HIS A 126 -5.33 -1.53 -9.60
C HIS A 126 -6.55 -1.86 -10.47
N SER A 127 -7.54 -0.98 -10.37
CA SER A 127 -8.84 -1.04 -11.00
C SER A 127 -9.36 0.38 -11.20
N SER A 128 -9.75 0.74 -12.43
CA SER A 128 -10.22 2.10 -12.75
C SER A 128 -9.19 3.18 -12.34
N PHE A 129 -9.61 4.43 -12.22
CA PHE A 129 -8.80 5.55 -11.73
C PHE A 129 -8.78 5.65 -10.20
N LEU A 130 -9.27 4.64 -9.48
CA LEU A 130 -9.36 4.64 -8.01
C LEU A 130 -8.01 4.84 -7.32
N ARG A 131 -6.88 4.55 -7.98
CA ARG A 131 -5.53 4.83 -7.45
C ARG A 131 -5.26 6.32 -7.19
N ALA A 132 -6.10 7.22 -7.70
CA ALA A 132 -6.03 8.65 -7.41
C ALA A 132 -6.34 8.98 -5.94
N THR A 133 -7.05 8.09 -5.22
CA THR A 133 -7.36 8.28 -3.78
C THR A 133 -7.16 7.03 -2.92
N VAL A 134 -7.08 5.85 -3.55
CA VAL A 134 -6.81 4.57 -2.89
C VAL A 134 -5.35 4.18 -3.13
N TYR A 135 -4.46 4.72 -2.30
CA TYR A 135 -3.02 4.46 -2.33
C TYR A 135 -2.39 4.73 -0.97
N GLY A 136 -1.21 4.18 -0.71
CA GLY A 136 -0.43 4.49 0.48
C GLY A 136 0.99 3.91 0.45
N PRO A 137 1.85 4.31 1.40
CA PRO A 137 3.24 3.85 1.43
C PRO A 137 3.37 2.38 1.83
N LEU A 138 4.41 1.72 1.30
CA LEU A 138 4.84 0.38 1.72
C LEU A 138 6.34 0.46 2.00
N ILE A 139 6.71 0.49 3.27
CA ILE A 139 8.09 0.62 3.73
C ILE A 139 8.59 -0.76 4.17
N ILE A 140 9.73 -1.17 3.63
CA ILE A 140 10.39 -2.42 3.98
C ILE A 140 11.74 -2.09 4.60
N ARG A 141 11.83 -2.24 5.92
CA ARG A 141 13.04 -1.99 6.71
C ARG A 141 14.06 -3.12 6.49
N PRO A 142 15.35 -2.87 6.78
CA PRO A 142 16.35 -3.93 6.77
C PRO A 142 15.91 -5.09 7.64
N ARG A 143 16.24 -6.32 7.23
CA ARG A 143 15.92 -7.53 8.00
C ARG A 143 16.23 -7.34 9.49
N ASN A 144 15.40 -7.90 10.36
CA ASN A 144 15.65 -7.82 11.79
C ASN A 144 17.07 -8.32 12.15
N GLY A 145 17.84 -7.48 12.86
CA GLY A 145 19.26 -7.74 13.17
C GLY A 145 20.26 -7.27 12.12
N THR A 146 19.82 -6.68 11.00
CA THR A 146 20.67 -5.99 10.04
C THR A 146 20.47 -4.46 10.13
N ALA A 147 21.33 -3.70 9.47
CA ALA A 147 21.28 -2.25 9.44
C ALA A 147 21.30 -1.75 7.99
N TYR A 148 20.84 -0.52 7.78
CA TYR A 148 21.02 0.18 6.52
C TYR A 148 22.51 0.26 6.13
N PRO A 149 22.84 0.37 4.84
CA PRO A 149 24.21 0.57 4.37
C PRO A 149 24.75 2.00 4.67
N PHE A 150 24.02 2.78 5.46
CA PHE A 150 24.32 4.14 5.88
C PHE A 150 23.91 4.32 7.36
N PRO A 151 24.40 5.37 8.05
CA PRO A 151 24.00 5.65 9.43
C PRO A 151 22.48 5.75 9.57
N ALA A 152 21.93 5.14 10.62
CA ALA A 152 20.50 5.18 10.88
C ALA A 152 20.01 6.65 10.91
N PRO A 153 18.97 6.99 10.14
CA PRO A 153 18.44 8.34 10.10
C PRO A 153 17.77 8.68 11.44
N ASP A 154 17.83 9.96 11.83
CA ASP A 154 17.12 10.43 13.04
C ASP A 154 15.60 10.33 12.88
N GLN A 155 15.10 10.53 11.65
CA GLN A 155 13.69 10.43 11.29
C GLN A 155 13.52 9.99 9.83
N GLU A 156 12.42 9.30 9.57
CA GLU A 156 11.96 8.90 8.24
C GLU A 156 10.52 9.37 8.06
N VAL A 157 10.25 10.09 6.97
CA VAL A 157 8.93 10.63 6.67
C VAL A 157 8.56 10.29 5.24
N PRO A 158 7.47 9.53 5.01
CA PRO A 158 6.95 9.33 3.67
C PRO A 158 6.49 10.65 3.04
N VAL A 159 6.94 10.90 1.80
CA VAL A 159 6.48 12.01 0.95
C VAL A 159 5.84 11.41 -0.29
N VAL A 160 4.51 11.44 -0.32
CA VAL A 160 3.70 10.90 -1.41
C VAL A 160 3.22 12.04 -2.28
N LEU A 161 3.58 11.98 -3.56
CA LEU A 161 3.13 12.94 -4.56
C LEU A 161 1.88 12.40 -5.24
N GLY A 162 0.88 13.26 -5.39
CA GLY A 162 -0.40 12.88 -5.99
C GLY A 162 -1.05 14.00 -6.78
N GLU A 163 -2.23 13.69 -7.28
CA GLU A 163 -3.09 14.60 -8.04
C GLU A 163 -4.48 14.59 -7.41
N TRP A 164 -5.20 15.69 -7.56
CA TRP A 164 -6.54 15.89 -7.02
C TRP A 164 -7.51 16.32 -8.13
N TRP A 165 -8.66 15.66 -8.18
CA TRP A 165 -9.83 16.08 -8.96
C TRP A 165 -11.00 16.34 -8.02
N SER A 166 -11.71 17.44 -8.25
CA SER A 166 -12.96 17.78 -7.58
C SER A 166 -14.12 16.94 -8.10
N GLN A 167 -14.00 16.43 -9.34
CA GLN A 167 -14.90 15.43 -9.91
C GLN A 167 -14.55 14.04 -9.37
N ASN A 168 -15.56 13.17 -9.26
CA ASN A 168 -15.33 11.75 -8.97
C ASN A 168 -14.42 11.13 -10.05
N VAL A 169 -13.30 10.53 -9.63
CA VAL A 169 -12.27 10.03 -10.54
C VAL A 169 -12.73 8.87 -11.43
N VAL A 170 -13.75 8.12 -11.02
CA VAL A 170 -14.38 7.09 -11.86
C VAL A 170 -15.21 7.74 -12.98
N ASP A 171 -15.83 8.89 -12.71
CA ASP A 171 -16.54 9.66 -13.73
C ASP A 171 -15.56 10.35 -14.68
N VAL A 172 -14.42 10.83 -14.20
CA VAL A 172 -13.32 11.36 -15.04
C VAL A 172 -12.87 10.32 -16.07
N GLU A 173 -12.65 9.08 -15.64
CA GLU A 173 -12.31 7.97 -16.55
C GLU A 173 -13.45 7.68 -17.53
N LYS A 174 -14.68 7.54 -17.02
CA LYS A 174 -15.85 7.19 -17.81
C LYS A 174 -16.14 8.23 -18.90
N ASP A 175 -16.09 9.51 -18.56
CA ASP A 175 -16.35 10.61 -19.49
C ASP A 175 -15.32 10.61 -20.62
N ALA A 176 -14.03 10.40 -20.30
CA ALA A 176 -12.96 10.29 -21.28
C ALA A 176 -13.16 9.12 -22.24
N VAL A 177 -13.48 7.94 -21.71
CA VAL A 177 -13.75 6.72 -22.51
C VAL A 177 -14.96 6.92 -23.41
N MET A 178 -16.06 7.46 -22.89
CA MET A 178 -17.29 7.68 -23.65
C MET A 178 -17.11 8.73 -24.75
N ALA A 179 -16.32 9.77 -24.51
CA ALA A 179 -16.00 10.80 -25.49
C ALA A 179 -14.93 10.36 -26.51
N GLY A 180 -14.18 9.29 -26.22
CA GLY A 180 -13.00 8.89 -27.00
C GLY A 180 -11.87 9.93 -26.92
N GLN A 181 -11.74 10.61 -25.79
CA GLN A 181 -10.78 11.70 -25.56
C GLN A 181 -9.85 11.40 -24.39
N LEU A 182 -8.86 12.28 -24.18
CA LEU A 182 -8.04 12.23 -22.99
C LEU A 182 -8.86 12.66 -21.75
N PRO A 183 -8.56 12.10 -20.56
CA PRO A 183 -9.14 12.57 -19.31
C PRO A 183 -8.83 14.04 -19.04
N SER A 184 -9.71 14.70 -18.29
CA SER A 184 -9.47 16.06 -17.81
C SER A 184 -8.22 16.11 -16.91
N HIS A 185 -7.49 17.23 -17.00
CA HIS A 185 -6.37 17.49 -16.09
C HIS A 185 -6.85 17.56 -14.63
N SER A 186 -5.95 17.23 -13.71
CA SER A 186 -6.17 17.42 -12.27
C SER A 186 -6.33 18.90 -11.94
N ASP A 187 -7.15 19.18 -10.92
CA ASP A 187 -7.36 20.54 -10.41
C ASP A 187 -6.16 21.00 -9.58
N ALA A 188 -5.45 20.07 -8.94
CA ALA A 188 -4.28 20.35 -8.14
C ALA A 188 -3.33 19.16 -8.01
N PHE A 189 -2.06 19.46 -7.76
CA PHE A 189 -1.10 18.49 -7.24
C PHE A 189 -1.18 18.44 -5.71
N THR A 190 -0.81 17.31 -5.14
CA THR A 190 -0.81 17.11 -3.69
C THR A 190 0.52 16.56 -3.19
N VAL A 191 0.86 16.95 -1.97
CA VAL A 191 1.91 16.33 -1.16
C VAL A 191 1.23 15.73 0.06
N ASN A 192 1.35 14.42 0.24
CA ASN A 192 0.66 13.67 1.30
C ASN A 192 -0.84 13.97 1.34
N GLY A 193 -1.50 13.99 0.17
CA GLY A 193 -2.95 14.22 0.03
C GLY A 193 -3.39 15.67 0.21
N LEU A 194 -2.47 16.59 0.54
CA LEU A 194 -2.75 18.01 0.78
C LEU A 194 -2.40 18.84 -0.45
N THR A 195 -3.29 19.76 -0.82
CA THR A 195 -3.10 20.65 -1.99
C THR A 195 -2.09 21.77 -1.73
N GLY A 196 -1.94 22.19 -0.47
CA GLY A 196 -0.96 23.20 -0.08
C GLY A 196 -1.31 24.62 -0.55
N GLN A 197 -0.58 25.61 -0.05
CA GLN A 197 -0.98 27.03 -0.08
C GLN A 197 -1.05 27.70 -1.47
N LEU A 198 -0.67 27.01 -2.53
CA LEU A 198 -0.70 27.56 -3.90
C LEU A 198 -2.10 27.57 -4.51
N TYR A 199 -3.07 26.88 -3.89
CA TYR A 199 -4.45 26.80 -4.34
C TYR A 199 -5.41 27.54 -3.41
N GLN A 200 -6.50 28.09 -3.95
CA GLN A 200 -7.55 28.71 -3.14
C GLN A 200 -8.25 27.65 -2.26
N CYS A 201 -8.50 27.98 -0.99
CA CYS A 201 -9.06 27.06 0.01
C CYS A 201 -8.34 25.70 0.10
N ALA A 202 -7.01 25.73 0.01
CA ALA A 202 -6.20 24.54 0.17
C ALA A 202 -6.39 23.87 1.52
N SER A 203 -6.29 22.54 1.53
CA SER A 203 -6.12 21.76 2.75
C SER A 203 -4.69 21.93 3.28
N MET A 204 -4.58 22.03 4.61
CA MET A 204 -3.31 21.99 5.36
C MET A 204 -3.30 20.78 6.28
#